data_AF-A0A1F9QBY4-F1
#
_entry.id   AF-A0A1F9QBY4-F1
#
_cell.length_a   1.000
_cell.length_b   1.000
_cell.length_c   1.000
_cell.angle_alpha   90.00
_cell.angle_beta   90.00
_cell.angle_gamma   90.00
#
_symmetry.space_group_name_H-M   'P 1'
#
loop_
_entity.id
_entity.type
_entity.pdbx_description
1 polymer ?
#
loop_
_entity_poly.entity_id
_entity_poly.type
_entity_poly.pdbx_seq_one_letter_code
_entity_poly.pdbx_strand_id
1 'polypeptide(L)'
;MKFRIAAVTALLAAGAAFAAAEEVKINTTEINGRLVDDTNLPFVNDPAVLGEWRSVDFVREPGRFVPGKKQFGGSLFLEGLTFLPEGRTAVPWFGWTRGVVMHLGGDHTASRYSIKELNGAVYMFFEWKSGDYIIRRKKPQYYVLKKVVPGAGPGGLAPTLIRTEKN
;
A
#
# COMPACT_ATOMS: atom_id res chain seq x y z
N MET A 1 9.04 -64.95 2.93
CA MET A 1 9.58 -63.85 3.75
C MET A 1 8.59 -62.69 3.66
N LYS A 2 7.96 -62.30 4.79
CA LYS A 2 6.91 -61.28 4.88
C LYS A 2 7.56 -59.90 5.10
N PHE A 3 7.12 -58.87 4.38
CA PHE A 3 7.13 -57.49 4.90
C PHE A 3 5.83 -56.78 4.47
N ARG A 4 5.10 -56.29 5.47
CA ARG A 4 4.00 -55.31 5.39
C ARG A 4 4.53 -53.99 5.96
N ILE A 5 3.72 -52.92 5.83
CA ILE A 5 3.79 -51.57 6.46
C ILE A 5 4.46 -50.55 5.51
N ALA A 6 3.92 -49.35 5.22
CA ALA A 6 2.66 -48.68 5.52
C ALA A 6 2.45 -47.54 4.50
N ALA A 7 1.19 -47.13 4.31
CA ALA A 7 0.85 -45.82 3.77
C ALA A 7 1.02 -44.75 4.87
N VAL A 8 1.69 -43.63 4.57
CA VAL A 8 1.61 -42.40 5.39
C VAL A 8 1.70 -41.17 4.46
N THR A 9 0.53 -40.55 4.30
CA THR A 9 0.23 -39.11 4.37
C THR A 9 0.87 -38.11 3.40
N ALA A 10 -0.04 -37.40 2.73
CA ALA A 10 0.16 -36.22 1.89
C ALA A 10 0.83 -35.05 2.62
N LEU A 11 1.51 -34.18 1.85
CA LEU A 11 1.57 -32.76 2.17
C LEU A 11 1.22 -31.97 0.91
N LEU A 12 0.01 -31.40 0.90
CA LEU A 12 -0.31 -30.25 0.05
C LEU A 12 0.63 -29.12 0.46
N ALA A 13 1.65 -28.83 -0.35
CA ALA A 13 2.26 -27.52 -0.34
C ALA A 13 1.33 -26.57 -1.11
N ALA A 14 0.27 -26.11 -0.46
CA ALA A 14 -0.35 -24.82 -0.81
C ALA A 14 0.59 -23.71 -0.32
N GLY A 15 1.83 -23.72 -0.82
CA GLY A 15 2.72 -22.59 -0.72
C GLY A 15 2.18 -21.56 -1.69
N ALA A 16 1.51 -20.54 -1.17
CA ALA A 16 1.28 -19.32 -1.91
C ALA A 16 2.65 -18.84 -2.38
N ALA A 17 2.99 -19.14 -3.63
CA ALA A 17 4.04 -18.47 -4.34
C ALA A 17 3.56 -17.02 -4.47
N PHE A 18 3.87 -16.20 -3.47
CA PHE A 18 3.98 -14.77 -3.67
C PHE A 18 5.12 -14.63 -4.67
N ALA A 19 4.78 -14.68 -5.97
CA ALA A 19 5.68 -14.27 -7.02
C ALA A 19 6.26 -12.94 -6.55
N ALA A 20 7.57 -12.88 -6.41
CA ALA A 20 8.27 -11.62 -6.20
C ALA A 20 7.87 -10.74 -7.38
N ALA A 21 6.89 -9.86 -7.15
CA ALA A 21 6.40 -8.96 -8.17
C ALA A 21 7.63 -8.16 -8.59
N GLU A 22 7.99 -8.27 -9.87
CA GLU A 22 9.05 -7.47 -10.45
C GLU A 22 8.83 -6.02 -10.04
N GLU A 23 9.82 -5.43 -9.37
CA GLU A 23 9.67 -4.08 -8.83
C GLU A 23 9.51 -3.12 -10.01
N VAL A 24 8.39 -2.41 -10.06
CA VAL A 24 8.08 -1.49 -11.16
C VAL A 24 9.24 -0.50 -11.32
N LYS A 25 9.91 -0.56 -12.47
CA LYS A 25 11.00 0.36 -12.78
C LYS A 25 10.40 1.72 -13.14
N ILE A 26 10.73 2.74 -12.37
CA ILE A 26 10.32 4.12 -12.60
C ILE A 26 11.53 4.84 -13.18
N ASN A 27 11.41 5.28 -14.43
CA ASN A 27 12.45 6.10 -15.05
C ASN A 27 12.19 7.56 -14.70
N THR A 28 13.22 8.30 -14.34
CA THR A 28 13.13 9.73 -14.04
C THR A 28 14.02 10.49 -15.01
N THR A 29 13.48 11.56 -15.58
CA THR A 29 14.18 12.49 -16.46
C THR A 29 14.18 13.88 -15.86
N GLU A 30 15.04 14.76 -16.37
CA GLU A 30 15.04 16.16 -16.01
C GLU A 30 14.54 17.00 -17.17
N ILE A 31 13.49 17.78 -16.95
CA ILE A 31 12.89 18.67 -17.95
C ILE A 31 12.75 20.05 -17.30
N ASN A 32 13.38 21.06 -17.89
CA ASN A 32 13.35 22.45 -17.42
C ASN A 32 13.72 22.58 -15.91
N GLY A 33 14.73 21.83 -15.46
CA GLY A 33 15.21 21.86 -14.08
C GLY A 33 14.29 21.13 -13.07
N ARG A 34 13.28 20.39 -13.53
CA ARG A 34 12.37 19.60 -12.71
C ARG A 34 12.57 18.11 -12.96
N LEU A 35 12.51 17.31 -11.90
CA LEU A 35 12.42 15.85 -12.04
C LEU A 35 11.03 15.45 -12.53
N VAL A 36 10.99 14.64 -13.58
CA VAL A 36 9.77 14.11 -14.20
C VAL A 36 9.89 12.60 -14.27
N ASP A 37 9.00 11.89 -13.60
CA ASP A 37 8.92 10.44 -13.64
C ASP A 37 8.06 9.96 -14.82
N ASP A 38 8.37 8.78 -15.33
CA ASP A 38 7.52 8.08 -16.28
C ASP A 38 6.22 7.61 -15.59
N THR A 39 5.09 8.15 -16.05
CA THR A 39 3.74 7.79 -15.59
C THR A 39 2.97 6.94 -16.60
N ASN A 40 3.60 6.51 -17.70
CA ASN A 40 2.99 5.61 -18.68
C ASN A 40 3.27 4.14 -18.34
N LEU A 41 2.91 3.75 -17.12
CA LEU A 41 3.15 2.40 -16.60
C LEU A 41 1.99 1.47 -16.96
N PRO A 42 2.25 0.21 -17.37
CA PRO A 42 1.18 -0.74 -17.69
C PRO A 42 0.35 -1.07 -16.45
N PHE A 43 -0.97 -1.11 -16.61
CA PHE A 43 -1.86 -1.40 -15.50
C PHE A 43 -1.79 -2.87 -15.08
N VAL A 44 -1.24 -3.10 -13.89
CA VAL A 44 -1.38 -4.32 -13.10
C VAL A 44 -2.31 -4.06 -11.92
N ASN A 45 -3.33 -4.89 -11.76
CA ASN A 45 -4.30 -4.80 -10.66
C ASN A 45 -3.68 -5.21 -9.31
N ASP A 46 -4.09 -4.56 -8.23
CA ASP A 46 -3.74 -4.89 -6.84
C ASP A 46 -4.99 -4.82 -5.95
N PRO A 47 -5.67 -5.94 -5.71
CA PRO A 47 -6.86 -5.95 -4.87
C PRO A 47 -6.61 -5.44 -3.43
N ALA A 48 -5.38 -5.54 -2.92
CA ALA A 48 -5.07 -5.12 -1.56
C ALA A 48 -5.11 -3.60 -1.38
N VAL A 49 -4.87 -2.83 -2.46
CA VAL A 49 -4.85 -1.36 -2.44
C VAL A 49 -6.25 -0.75 -2.39
N LEU A 50 -7.27 -1.46 -2.87
CA LEU A 50 -8.63 -0.95 -3.02
C LEU A 50 -9.23 -0.50 -1.68
N GLY A 51 -10.01 0.58 -1.74
CA GLY A 51 -10.72 1.16 -0.60
C GLY A 51 -10.12 2.48 -0.09
N GLU A 52 -10.62 2.94 1.06
CA GLU A 52 -10.21 4.18 1.73
C GLU A 52 -9.03 3.94 2.68
N TRP A 53 -8.09 4.89 2.66
CA TRP A 53 -6.92 4.93 3.52
C TRP A 53 -6.81 6.31 4.17
N ARG A 54 -6.46 6.35 5.45
CA ARG A 54 -6.27 7.60 6.20
C ARG A 54 -4.85 7.73 6.71
N SER A 55 -4.25 8.90 6.52
CA SER A 55 -2.91 9.19 7.02
C SER A 55 -2.89 9.20 8.54
N VAL A 56 -1.92 8.50 9.12
CA VAL A 56 -1.71 8.41 10.58
C VAL A 56 -0.35 8.91 11.01
N ASP A 57 0.63 8.93 10.11
CA ASP A 57 1.98 9.41 10.39
C ASP A 57 2.74 9.83 9.12
N PHE A 58 3.89 10.46 9.32
CA PHE A 58 4.84 10.81 8.26
C PHE A 58 6.27 10.54 8.72
N VAL A 59 6.96 9.61 8.06
CA VAL A 59 8.26 9.08 8.48
C VAL A 59 9.30 9.21 7.38
N ARG A 60 10.57 9.40 7.76
CA ARG A 60 11.67 9.46 6.79
C ARG A 60 11.87 8.15 6.03
N GLU A 61 11.62 7.02 6.70
CA GLU A 61 11.80 5.68 6.17
C GLU A 61 10.73 4.76 6.78
N PRO A 62 10.21 3.76 6.04
CA PRO A 62 9.15 2.88 6.55
C PRO A 62 9.48 2.19 7.88
N GLY A 63 10.75 1.81 8.10
CA GLY A 63 11.20 1.12 9.32
C GLY A 63 11.16 1.97 10.59
N ARG A 64 10.93 3.29 10.49
CA ARG A 64 10.82 4.18 11.67
C ARG A 64 9.39 4.30 12.22
N PHE A 65 8.41 3.77 11.49
CA PHE A 65 7.03 3.79 11.93
C PHE A 65 6.84 2.88 13.14
N VAL A 66 6.14 3.41 14.15
CA VAL A 66 5.75 2.66 15.35
C VAL A 66 4.23 2.77 15.48
N PRO A 67 3.47 1.67 15.32
CA PRO A 67 2.02 1.69 15.45
C PRO A 67 1.56 2.31 16.78
N GLY A 68 0.56 3.18 16.72
CA GLY A 68 -0.01 3.84 17.91
C GLY A 68 0.80 5.02 18.46
N LYS A 69 2.01 5.29 17.93
CA LYS A 69 2.82 6.45 18.29
C LYS A 69 3.11 7.28 17.05
N LYS A 70 2.45 8.44 16.94
CA LYS A 70 2.73 9.41 15.87
C LYS A 70 4.16 9.95 16.03
N GLN A 71 5.00 9.74 15.04
CA GLN A 71 6.38 10.23 15.03
C GLN A 71 6.48 11.66 14.50
N PHE A 72 5.57 12.05 13.60
CA PHE A 72 5.55 13.39 13.04
C PHE A 72 4.85 14.39 13.96
N GLY A 73 5.58 15.43 14.38
CA GLY A 73 5.04 16.48 15.27
C GLY A 73 4.11 17.49 14.61
N GLY A 74 4.02 17.52 13.27
CA GLY A 74 3.22 18.50 12.53
C GLY A 74 1.86 17.98 12.04
N SER A 75 1.14 18.84 11.32
CA SER A 75 -0.09 18.48 10.61
C SER A 75 0.23 17.70 9.33
N LEU A 76 -0.54 16.65 9.05
CA LEU A 76 -0.39 15.84 7.85
C LEU A 76 -1.13 16.54 6.70
N PHE A 77 -0.41 16.90 5.64
CA PHE A 77 -1.01 17.60 4.49
C PHE A 77 -1.87 16.67 3.64
N LEU A 78 -1.41 15.44 3.42
CA LEU A 78 -2.21 14.38 2.83
C LEU A 78 -3.07 13.75 3.93
N GLU A 79 -4.39 13.94 3.89
CA GLU A 79 -5.31 13.34 4.87
C GLU A 79 -5.59 11.85 4.59
N GLY A 80 -5.58 11.46 3.32
CA GLY A 80 -5.90 10.09 2.92
C GLY A 80 -5.91 9.90 1.40
N LEU A 81 -6.15 8.66 0.98
CA LEU A 81 -6.29 8.25 -0.42
C LEU A 81 -7.41 7.22 -0.54
N THR A 82 -8.16 7.28 -1.64
CA THR A 82 -9.19 6.28 -1.97
C THR A 82 -8.90 5.67 -3.33
N PHE A 83 -8.65 4.37 -3.34
CA PHE A 83 -8.33 3.61 -4.54
C PHE A 83 -9.58 2.92 -5.08
N LEU A 84 -9.85 3.12 -6.36
CA LEU A 84 -10.97 2.57 -7.10
C LEU A 84 -10.45 1.51 -8.10
N PRO A 85 -11.32 0.60 -8.58
CA PRO A 85 -10.96 -0.35 -9.62
C PRO A 85 -10.39 0.29 -10.89
N GLU A 86 -9.66 -0.50 -11.67
CA GLU A 86 -9.16 -0.13 -13.01
C GLU A 86 -8.17 1.05 -12.97
N GLY A 87 -7.34 1.11 -11.94
CA GLY A 87 -6.26 2.09 -11.85
C GLY A 87 -6.73 3.51 -11.53
N ARG A 88 -7.98 3.69 -11.10
CA ARG A 88 -8.56 4.99 -10.76
C ARG A 88 -8.44 5.30 -9.27
N THR A 89 -8.44 6.57 -8.91
CA THR A 89 -8.62 7.03 -7.52
C THR A 89 -9.81 7.98 -7.43
N ALA A 90 -10.20 8.35 -6.21
CA ALA A 90 -11.21 9.40 -6.02
C ALA A 90 -10.75 10.79 -6.51
N VAL A 91 -9.45 10.97 -6.76
CA VAL A 91 -8.86 12.20 -7.28
C VAL A 91 -8.59 12.02 -8.78
N PRO A 92 -9.24 12.78 -9.69
CA PRO A 92 -9.20 12.50 -11.13
C PRO A 92 -7.81 12.53 -11.77
N TRP A 93 -6.87 13.29 -11.20
CA TRP A 93 -5.50 13.42 -11.71
C TRP A 93 -4.51 12.43 -11.07
N PHE A 94 -5.00 11.49 -10.25
CA PHE A 94 -4.21 10.36 -9.76
C PHE A 94 -4.70 9.05 -10.38
N GLY A 95 -3.76 8.31 -10.96
CA GLY A 95 -3.94 6.91 -11.35
C GLY A 95 -3.06 5.99 -10.51
N TRP A 96 -3.30 4.68 -10.58
CA TRP A 96 -2.46 3.72 -9.87
C TRP A 96 -2.29 2.42 -10.66
N THR A 97 -1.19 1.74 -10.36
CA THR A 97 -0.95 0.34 -10.69
C THR A 97 -0.32 -0.35 -9.47
N ARG A 98 -0.14 -1.67 -9.50
CA ARG A 98 0.47 -2.41 -8.39
C ARG A 98 1.79 -1.76 -7.98
N GLY A 99 1.86 -1.32 -6.72
CA GLY A 99 3.05 -0.70 -6.11
C GLY A 99 3.32 0.77 -6.47
N VAL A 100 2.52 1.43 -7.34
CA VAL A 100 2.77 2.82 -7.76
C VAL A 100 1.48 3.64 -7.89
N VAL A 101 1.51 4.89 -7.40
CA VAL A 101 0.51 5.94 -7.68
C VAL A 101 1.14 7.00 -8.56
N MET A 102 0.44 7.42 -9.61
CA MET A 102 0.94 8.32 -10.64
C MET A 102 0.14 9.62 -10.64
N HIS A 103 0.84 10.76 -10.62
CA HIS A 103 0.24 12.07 -10.86
C HIS A 103 0.13 12.31 -12.37
N LEU A 104 -1.02 11.98 -12.96
CA LEU A 104 -1.24 11.98 -14.42
C LEU A 104 -1.41 13.37 -15.03
N GLY A 105 -1.67 14.39 -14.20
CA GLY A 105 -1.91 15.77 -14.65
C GLY A 105 -0.63 16.60 -14.83
N GLY A 106 -0.16 17.20 -13.71
CA GLY A 106 0.86 18.25 -13.75
C GLY A 106 2.25 17.86 -13.24
N ASP A 107 2.33 17.26 -12.05
CA ASP A 107 3.64 17.01 -11.42
C ASP A 107 4.40 15.81 -12.03
N HIS A 108 3.72 14.93 -12.77
CA HIS A 108 4.29 13.76 -13.43
C HIS A 108 5.24 12.97 -12.52
N THR A 109 4.75 12.62 -11.33
CA THR A 109 5.46 11.81 -10.36
C THR A 109 4.86 10.41 -10.29
N ALA A 110 5.72 9.41 -10.13
CA ALA A 110 5.33 8.03 -9.86
C ALA A 110 5.82 7.67 -8.46
N SER A 111 4.89 7.66 -7.50
CA SER A 111 5.13 7.43 -6.07
C SER A 111 4.93 5.97 -5.72
N ARG A 112 5.95 5.33 -5.15
CA ARG A 112 5.85 3.94 -4.71
C ARG A 112 4.92 3.80 -3.50
N TYR A 113 4.22 2.66 -3.41
CA TYR A 113 3.58 2.24 -2.16
C TYR A 113 3.93 0.80 -1.82
N SER A 114 3.90 0.49 -0.52
CA SER A 114 3.93 -0.88 -0.01
C SER A 114 2.89 -1.05 1.08
N ILE A 115 2.24 -2.21 1.11
CA ILE A 115 1.20 -2.55 2.08
C ILE A 115 1.77 -3.58 3.06
N LYS A 116 1.57 -3.36 4.35
CA LYS A 116 2.01 -4.26 5.42
C LYS A 116 0.93 -4.39 6.49
N GLU A 117 0.79 -5.59 7.03
CA GLU A 117 0.01 -5.82 8.23
C GLU A 117 0.91 -5.71 9.46
N LEU A 118 0.51 -4.90 10.43
CA LEU A 118 1.23 -4.68 11.69
C LEU A 118 0.20 -4.59 12.82
N ASN A 119 0.35 -5.42 13.87
CA ASN A 119 -0.53 -5.42 15.05
C ASN A 119 -2.04 -5.48 14.72
N GLY A 120 -2.43 -6.32 13.74
CA GLY A 120 -3.84 -6.51 13.35
C GLY A 120 -4.45 -5.35 12.56
N ALA A 121 -3.63 -4.38 12.10
CA ALA A 121 -4.04 -3.32 11.20
C ALA A 121 -3.21 -3.33 9.91
N VAL A 122 -3.85 -2.94 8.81
CA VAL A 122 -3.21 -2.84 7.50
C VAL A 122 -2.75 -1.39 7.27
N TYR A 123 -1.47 -1.24 6.95
CA TYR A 123 -0.82 0.04 6.69
C TYR A 123 -0.25 0.10 5.28
N MET A 124 -0.32 1.28 4.69
CA MET A 124 0.35 1.65 3.45
C MET A 124 1.47 2.63 3.75
N PHE A 125 2.66 2.34 3.24
CA PHE A 125 3.78 3.28 3.20
C PHE A 125 3.83 3.89 1.83
N PHE A 126 3.38 5.14 1.73
CA PHE A 126 3.26 5.87 0.48
C PHE A 126 4.40 6.88 0.33
N GLU A 127 5.20 6.72 -0.71
CA GLU A 127 6.30 7.62 -1.04
C GLU A 127 5.78 8.99 -1.46
N TRP A 128 6.16 10.03 -0.72
CA TRP A 128 5.71 11.40 -0.97
C TRP A 128 6.67 12.16 -1.88
N LYS A 129 6.28 12.27 -3.15
CA LYS A 129 6.98 13.08 -4.16
C LYS A 129 6.25 14.41 -4.33
N SER A 130 6.77 15.46 -3.70
CA SER A 130 6.25 16.84 -3.79
C SER A 130 7.26 17.78 -4.44
N GLY A 131 7.05 19.09 -4.39
CA GLY A 131 8.04 20.08 -4.85
C GLY A 131 9.44 19.91 -4.23
N ASP A 132 9.55 19.37 -3.01
CA ASP A 132 10.85 19.02 -2.41
C ASP A 132 11.59 17.93 -3.22
N TYR A 133 10.86 16.98 -3.80
CA TYR A 133 11.41 16.00 -4.74
C TYR A 133 11.66 16.66 -6.09
N ILE A 134 10.62 17.23 -6.70
CA ILE A 134 10.62 17.67 -8.10
C ILE A 134 11.62 18.81 -8.36
N ILE A 135 11.71 19.77 -7.43
CA ILE A 135 12.49 21.01 -7.61
C ILE A 135 13.79 20.94 -6.80
N ARG A 136 13.71 20.47 -5.54
CA ARG A 136 14.88 20.46 -4.62
C ARG A 136 15.66 19.14 -4.62
N ARG A 137 15.25 18.15 -5.41
CA ARG A 137 15.91 16.85 -5.57
C ARG A 137 16.12 16.10 -4.24
N LYS A 138 15.25 16.38 -3.26
CA LYS A 138 15.32 15.70 -1.97
C LYS A 138 14.78 14.29 -2.10
N LYS A 139 15.41 13.37 -1.37
CA LYS A 139 14.89 12.01 -1.21
C LYS A 139 13.46 12.09 -0.63
N PRO A 140 12.47 11.41 -1.24
CA PRO A 140 11.13 11.33 -0.71
C PRO A 140 11.09 10.76 0.71
N GLN A 141 10.11 11.20 1.47
CA GLN A 141 9.73 10.62 2.76
C GLN A 141 8.39 9.90 2.59
N TYR A 142 7.88 9.25 3.63
CA TYR A 142 6.73 8.35 3.51
C TYR A 142 5.57 8.80 4.37
N TYR A 143 4.41 8.97 3.76
CA TYR A 143 3.15 8.92 4.51
C TYR A 143 2.88 7.50 4.94
N VAL A 144 2.43 7.34 6.17
CA VAL A 144 1.88 6.09 6.67
C VAL A 144 0.37 6.25 6.71
N LEU A 145 -0.34 5.47 5.90
CA LEU A 145 -1.79 5.46 5.87
C LEU A 145 -2.30 4.15 6.46
N LYS A 146 -3.37 4.20 7.23
CA LYS A 146 -4.07 3.03 7.77
C LYS A 146 -5.31 2.75 6.91
N LYS A 147 -5.54 1.48 6.58
CA LYS A 147 -6.74 1.07 5.84
C LYS A 147 -7.99 1.30 6.69
N VAL A 148 -9.01 1.91 6.10
CA VAL A 148 -10.32 2.06 6.75
C VAL A 148 -11.10 0.77 6.55
N VAL A 149 -11.42 0.10 7.65
CA VAL A 149 -12.30 -1.08 7.63
C VAL A 149 -13.74 -0.58 7.81
N PRO A 150 -14.66 -0.89 6.87
CA PRO A 150 -16.08 -0.56 7.05
C PRO A 150 -16.59 -1.16 8.37
N GLY A 151 -17.11 -0.32 9.26
CA GLY A 151 -17.64 -0.71 10.58
C GLY A 151 -16.71 -0.44 11.77
N ALA A 152 -15.44 -0.09 11.56
CA ALA A 152 -14.49 0.26 12.63
C ALA A 152 -14.47 1.78 12.92
N GLY A 153 -15.64 2.40 13.10
CA GLY A 153 -15.72 3.76 13.66
C GLY A 153 -15.30 3.76 15.14
N PRO A 154 -15.13 4.94 15.79
CA PRO A 154 -14.70 5.04 17.18
C PRO A 154 -15.67 4.46 18.24
N GLY A 155 -16.70 3.71 17.82
CA GLY A 155 -17.61 2.93 18.66
C GLY A 155 -18.06 1.61 18.02
N GLY A 156 -17.32 1.11 17.01
CA GLY A 156 -17.65 -0.14 16.33
C GLY A 156 -17.37 -1.35 17.23
N LEU A 157 -18.41 -1.85 17.87
CA LEU A 157 -18.40 -3.19 18.47
C LEU A 157 -17.89 -4.19 17.42
N ALA A 158 -16.89 -4.99 17.81
CA ALA A 158 -16.38 -6.07 16.97
C ALA A 158 -17.55 -6.90 16.42
N PRO A 159 -17.49 -7.38 15.17
CA PRO A 159 -18.53 -8.26 14.66
C PRO A 159 -18.59 -9.49 15.56
N THR A 160 -19.67 -9.59 16.33
CA THR A 160 -20.00 -10.78 17.11
C THR A 160 -20.04 -11.94 16.15
N LEU A 161 -19.05 -12.83 16.24
CA LEU A 161 -19.08 -14.13 15.57
C LEU A 161 -20.33 -14.85 16.08
N ILE A 162 -21.39 -14.86 15.27
CA ILE A 162 -22.53 -15.73 15.51
C ILE A 162 -22.02 -17.14 15.24
N ARG A 163 -21.57 -17.79 16.31
CA ARG A 163 -21.37 -19.24 16.36
C ARG A 163 -22.75 -19.87 16.25
N THR A 164 -23.16 -20.25 15.05
CA THR A 164 -24.29 -21.16 14.88
C THR A 164 -23.84 -22.54 15.36
N GLU A 165 -24.05 -22.82 16.65
CA GLU A 165 -24.30 -24.18 17.08
C GLU A 165 -25.76 -24.49 16.78
N LYS A 166 -25.98 -25.40 15.84
CA LYS A 166 -27.23 -26.16 15.77
C LYS A 166 -26.87 -27.63 15.64
N ASN A 167 -27.03 -28.29 16.79
CA ASN A 167 -27.52 -29.65 17.04
C ASN A 167 -27.67 -30.56 15.81
#